data_AF-A0A5M6HKE6-F1
#
_entry.id   AF-A0A5M6HKE6-F1
#
_cell.length_a   1.000
_cell.length_b   1.000
_cell.length_c   1.000
_cell.angle_alpha   90.00
_cell.angle_beta   90.00
_cell.angle_gamma   90.00
#
_symmetry.space_group_name_H-M   'P 1'
#
loop_
_entity.id
_entity.type
_entity.pdbx_description
1 polymer ?
#
loop_
_entity_poly.entity_id
_entity_poly.type
_entity_poly.pdbx_seq_one_letter_code
_entity_poly.pdbx_strand_id
1 'polypeptide(L)'
;MCDYSLHHVMSRPAKVGETLVATTFINSITRGFAAAGDPDVAVCLLPGTELGFDKPVEFEPGFGAFANRTAGSNLARFRQINMDNPYLHHDALEFPDGQVVLVTHLCAGQRATVLQLPAGAAVEEHRREASVDEVVAAPVETAQPEAGPPAEVAGARHETEPHTA
;
A
#
# COMPACT_ATOMS: atom_id res chain seq x y z
N MET A 1 -4.20 -1.44 1.32
CA MET A 1 -2.84 -1.61 1.87
C MET A 1 -2.06 -0.46 1.26
N CYS A 2 -1.41 0.42 2.05
CA CYS A 2 -0.57 1.43 1.40
C CYS A 2 0.60 0.71 0.76
N ASP A 3 0.91 1.09 -0.47
CA ASP A 3 2.00 0.52 -1.26
C ASP A 3 3.33 1.12 -0.82
N TYR A 4 3.57 1.14 0.49
CA TYR A 4 4.93 1.20 0.93
C TYR A 4 5.57 -0.07 0.38
N SER A 5 6.61 0.06 -0.43
CA SER A 5 7.45 -1.06 -0.90
C SER A 5 8.16 -1.82 0.26
N LEU A 6 7.60 -1.74 1.46
CA LEU A 6 7.91 -2.34 2.73
C LEU A 6 7.20 -3.70 2.86
N HIS A 7 7.48 -4.65 1.97
CA HIS A 7 6.81 -5.96 1.95
C HIS A 7 6.93 -6.77 3.26
N HIS A 8 7.81 -6.37 4.19
CA HIS A 8 8.05 -7.06 5.46
C HIS A 8 7.84 -6.17 6.72
N VAL A 9 7.31 -4.95 6.58
CA VAL A 9 7.05 -4.07 7.73
C VAL A 9 5.56 -4.10 8.05
N MET A 10 5.23 -4.30 9.32
CA MET A 10 3.85 -4.19 9.79
C MET A 10 3.34 -2.78 9.54
N SER A 11 2.10 -2.64 9.07
CA SER A 11 1.54 -1.33 8.76
C SER A 11 0.13 -1.14 9.31
N ARG A 12 -0.21 0.10 9.65
CA ARG A 12 -1.54 0.47 10.15
C ARG A 12 -1.96 1.84 9.63
N PRO A 13 -3.27 2.16 9.56
CA PRO A 13 -3.72 3.48 9.16
C PRO A 13 -3.30 4.58 10.16
N ALA A 14 -3.07 5.78 9.63
CA ALA A 14 -2.87 6.99 10.40
C ALA A 14 -4.15 7.45 11.10
N LYS A 15 -4.00 8.03 12.29
CA LYS A 15 -5.11 8.62 13.05
C LYS A 15 -4.92 10.12 13.21
N VAL A 16 -6.01 10.88 13.24
CA VAL A 16 -5.97 12.33 13.52
C VAL A 16 -5.39 12.58 14.91
N GLY A 17 -4.52 13.59 15.02
CA GLY A 17 -3.81 13.95 16.26
C GLY A 17 -2.62 13.05 16.59
N GLU A 18 -2.33 12.05 15.77
CA GLU A 18 -1.20 11.15 15.99
C GLU A 18 0.13 11.80 15.59
N THR A 19 1.15 11.64 16.43
CA THR A 19 2.53 12.04 16.11
C THR A 19 3.28 10.92 15.42
N LEU A 20 3.76 11.24 14.23
CA LEU A 20 4.55 10.40 13.35
C LEU A 20 6.00 10.86 13.35
N VAL A 21 6.89 9.91 13.07
CA VAL A 21 8.33 10.15 12.89
C VAL A 21 8.74 9.63 11.52
N ALA A 22 9.42 10.46 10.74
CA ALA A 22 10.08 10.04 9.51
C ALA A 22 11.23 9.08 9.88
N THR A 23 11.17 7.84 9.43
CA THR A 23 12.17 6.81 9.78
C THR A 23 12.53 5.97 8.56
N THR A 24 13.69 5.32 8.64
CA THR A 24 14.08 4.25 7.72
C THR A 24 13.80 2.92 8.40
N PHE A 25 13.00 2.06 7.77
CA PHE A 25 12.68 0.76 8.34
C PHE A 25 13.80 -0.26 8.12
N ILE A 26 13.99 -1.15 9.09
CA ILE A 26 14.97 -2.23 8.99
C ILE A 26 14.58 -3.14 7.81
N ASN A 27 15.52 -3.40 6.91
CA ASN A 27 15.33 -4.11 5.63
C ASN A 27 14.60 -3.33 4.53
N SER A 28 14.45 -2.01 4.68
CA SER A 28 14.05 -1.14 3.59
C SER A 28 15.04 0.00 3.38
N ILE A 29 15.29 0.32 2.12
CA ILE A 29 16.01 1.53 1.72
C ILE A 29 15.07 2.75 1.78
N THR A 30 13.76 2.52 1.82
CA THR A 30 12.75 3.56 1.76
C THR A 30 12.49 4.17 3.13
N ARG A 31 12.50 5.50 3.18
CA ARG A 31 11.96 6.24 4.33
C ARG A 31 10.44 6.25 4.27
N GLY A 32 9.82 6.23 5.44
CA GLY A 32 8.39 6.38 5.61
C GLY A 32 8.08 6.98 6.98
N PHE A 33 6.81 6.90 7.39
CA PHE A 33 6.38 7.37 8.69
C PHE A 33 6.12 6.19 9.62
N ALA A 34 6.59 6.29 10.87
CA ALA A 34 6.25 5.37 11.95
C ALA A 34 5.62 6.14 13.11
N ALA A 35 4.97 5.44 14.03
CA ALA A 35 4.44 6.07 15.23
C ALA A 35 5.61 6.48 16.13
N ALA A 36 5.51 7.63 16.81
CA ALA A 36 6.59 8.08 17.70
C ALA A 36 6.93 7.11 18.84
N GLY A 37 5.97 6.27 19.25
CA GLY A 37 6.17 5.23 20.28
C GLY A 37 6.41 3.83 19.74
N ASP A 38 6.33 3.62 18.42
CA ASP A 38 6.45 2.30 17.78
C ASP A 38 7.12 2.45 16.41
N PRO A 39 8.47 2.41 16.35
CA PRO A 39 9.24 2.63 15.13
C PRO A 39 9.20 1.44 14.16
N ASP A 40 8.77 0.26 14.61
CA ASP A 40 8.73 -0.97 13.80
C ASP A 40 7.42 -1.10 12.99
N VAL A 41 6.43 -0.25 13.28
CA VAL A 41 5.15 -0.22 12.59
C VAL A 41 5.04 1.02 11.71
N ALA A 42 4.93 0.79 10.41
CA ALA A 42 4.69 1.84 9.43
C ALA A 42 3.27 2.40 9.54
N VAL A 43 3.16 3.72 9.46
CA VAL A 43 1.88 4.43 9.49
C VAL A 43 1.49 4.84 8.07
N CYS A 44 0.43 4.20 7.60
CA CYS A 44 -0.24 4.38 6.32
C CYS A 44 -1.02 5.69 6.24
N LEU A 45 -0.54 6.62 5.42
CA LEU A 45 -1.20 7.86 5.08
C LEU A 45 -2.08 7.69 3.84
N LEU A 46 -3.28 8.27 3.87
CA LEU A 46 -4.15 8.32 2.70
C LEU A 46 -3.82 9.56 1.86
N PRO A 47 -3.84 9.47 0.51
CA PRO A 47 -3.72 10.64 -0.35
C PRO A 47 -4.70 11.74 0.07
N GLY A 48 -4.16 12.89 0.45
CA GLY A 48 -4.90 14.02 0.97
C GLY A 48 -4.84 14.22 2.49
N THR A 49 -4.22 13.30 3.25
CA THR A 49 -3.92 13.52 4.68
C THR A 49 -3.03 14.75 4.85
N GLU A 50 -3.36 15.61 5.79
CA GLU A 50 -2.56 16.79 6.10
C GLU A 50 -1.71 16.57 7.34
N LEU A 51 -0.46 17.00 7.26
CA LEU A 51 0.56 16.86 8.28
C LEU A 51 1.08 18.24 8.70
N GLY A 52 1.23 18.42 10.01
CA GLY A 52 1.90 19.58 10.60
C GLY A 52 3.21 19.15 11.22
N PHE A 53 4.33 19.63 10.70
CA PHE A 53 5.66 19.33 11.20
C PHE A 53 6.06 20.25 12.36
N ASP A 54 6.73 19.68 13.36
CA ASP A 54 7.20 20.43 14.53
C ASP A 54 8.29 21.45 14.16
N LYS A 55 9.03 21.16 13.09
CA LYS A 55 10.15 21.95 12.57
C LYS A 55 10.01 22.11 11.05
N PRO A 56 10.70 23.08 10.45
CA PRO A 56 10.80 23.20 9.00
C PRO A 56 11.23 21.88 8.36
N VAL A 57 10.54 21.46 7.31
CA VAL A 57 10.74 20.13 6.73
C VAL A 57 12.04 20.08 5.96
N GLU A 58 12.96 19.24 6.39
CA GLU A 58 14.26 19.02 5.74
C GLU A 58 14.20 17.83 4.79
N PHE A 59 14.82 17.98 3.62
CA PHE A 59 14.92 16.91 2.65
C PHE A 59 16.26 16.96 1.92
N GLU A 60 16.73 15.78 1.55
CA GLU A 60 17.95 15.60 0.79
C GLU A 60 17.70 16.01 -0.67
N PRO A 61 18.51 16.92 -1.24
CA PRO A 61 18.45 17.19 -2.66
C PRO A 61 18.86 15.93 -3.44
N GLY A 62 18.06 15.56 -4.45
CA GLY A 62 18.46 14.50 -5.38
C GLY A 62 19.77 14.87 -6.09
N PHE A 63 20.60 13.86 -6.38
CA PHE A 63 21.88 14.00 -7.11
C PHE A 63 22.99 14.83 -6.41
N GLY A 64 23.51 14.34 -5.27
CA GLY A 64 24.88 14.63 -4.85
C GLY A 64 25.19 16.02 -4.27
N ALA A 65 24.18 16.83 -3.94
CA ALA A 65 24.40 18.08 -3.21
C ALA A 65 24.52 17.81 -1.69
N PHE A 66 25.54 18.41 -1.05
CA PHE A 66 25.91 18.13 0.35
C PHE A 66 25.01 18.80 1.40
N ALA A 67 24.12 19.72 1.02
CA ALA A 67 23.29 20.50 1.96
C ALA A 67 21.81 20.14 1.83
N ASN A 68 21.18 19.79 2.95
CA ASN A 68 19.74 19.59 3.04
C ASN A 68 19.01 20.88 2.63
N ARG A 69 17.89 20.72 1.94
CA ARG A 69 16.96 21.81 1.67
C ARG A 69 15.85 21.79 2.69
N THR A 70 15.32 22.95 2.99
CA THR A 70 14.20 23.13 3.90
C THR A 70 13.00 23.63 3.14
N ALA A 71 11.83 23.04 3.36
CA ALA A 71 10.57 23.52 2.81
C ALA A 71 10.18 24.86 3.43
N GLY A 72 9.50 25.71 2.67
CA GLY A 72 9.05 27.03 3.14
C GLY A 72 7.89 26.98 4.15
N SER A 73 7.34 25.79 4.42
CA SER A 73 6.19 25.58 5.30
C SER A 73 6.36 24.32 6.14
N ASN A 74 5.79 24.35 7.34
CA ASN A 74 5.66 23.18 8.22
C ASN A 74 4.36 22.41 7.95
N LEU A 75 3.50 22.92 7.08
CA LEU A 75 2.29 22.22 6.65
C LEU A 75 2.58 21.48 5.35
N ALA A 76 2.19 20.22 5.28
CA ALA A 76 2.24 19.46 4.04
C ALA A 76 1.02 18.57 3.88
N ARG A 77 0.65 18.30 2.63
CA ARG A 77 -0.39 17.35 2.26
C ARG A 77 0.25 16.12 1.65
N PHE A 78 -0.09 14.96 2.17
CA PHE A 78 0.34 13.70 1.61
C PHE A 78 -0.33 13.45 0.26
N ARG A 79 0.45 12.99 -0.72
CA ARG A 79 0.00 12.70 -2.09
C ARG A 79 0.70 11.44 -2.59
N GLN A 80 0.07 10.79 -3.55
CA GLN A 80 0.70 9.75 -4.35
C GLN A 80 0.89 10.27 -5.77
N ILE A 81 2.12 10.16 -6.26
CA ILE A 81 2.56 10.62 -7.59
C ILE A 81 3.22 9.45 -8.34
N ASN A 82 3.58 9.67 -9.61
CA ASN A 82 4.30 8.68 -10.44
C ASN A 82 3.58 7.32 -10.55
N MET A 83 2.26 7.26 -10.39
CA MET A 83 1.48 6.02 -10.35
C MET A 83 1.61 5.19 -11.64
N ASP A 84 2.01 5.82 -12.73
CA ASP A 84 2.22 5.18 -14.03
C ASP A 84 3.54 4.39 -14.13
N ASN A 85 4.46 4.56 -13.15
CA ASN A 85 5.77 3.91 -13.16
C ASN A 85 6.03 3.14 -11.85
N PRO A 86 5.97 1.80 -11.85
CA PRO A 86 6.12 0.98 -10.65
C PRO A 86 7.54 0.98 -10.06
N TYR A 87 8.53 1.52 -10.79
CA TYR A 87 9.92 1.58 -10.32
C TYR A 87 10.27 2.87 -9.57
N LEU A 88 9.32 3.80 -9.44
CA LEU A 88 9.51 5.07 -8.74
C LEU A 88 8.75 5.08 -7.41
N HIS A 89 9.26 5.85 -6.45
CA HIS A 89 8.51 6.10 -5.23
C HIS A 89 7.28 6.96 -5.52
N HIS A 90 6.15 6.53 -4.97
CA HIS A 90 4.86 7.19 -5.16
C HIS A 90 4.56 8.20 -4.08
N ASP A 91 5.02 7.95 -2.86
CA ASP A 91 4.66 8.76 -1.71
C ASP A 91 5.41 10.09 -1.70
N ALA A 92 4.64 11.18 -1.64
CA ALA A 92 5.17 12.54 -1.64
C ALA A 92 4.40 13.46 -0.68
N LEU A 93 5.05 14.54 -0.30
CA LEU A 93 4.50 15.67 0.44
C LEU A 93 4.40 16.88 -0.49
N GLU A 94 3.19 17.39 -0.64
CA GLU A 94 2.88 18.63 -1.35
C GLU A 94 2.75 19.77 -0.33
N PHE A 95 3.52 20.83 -0.52
CA PHE A 95 3.54 22.00 0.34
C PHE A 95 2.63 23.12 -0.22
N PRO A 96 2.19 24.09 0.60
CA PRO A 96 1.31 25.18 0.18
C PRO A 96 1.87 26.08 -0.94
N ASP A 97 3.19 26.10 -1.10
CA ASP A 97 3.89 26.81 -2.18
C ASP A 97 3.90 26.03 -3.51
N GLY A 98 3.29 24.84 -3.54
CA GLY A 98 3.26 23.93 -4.68
C GLY A 98 4.49 23.04 -4.80
N GLN A 99 5.45 23.13 -3.86
CA GLN A 99 6.60 22.24 -3.85
C GLN A 99 6.16 20.81 -3.53
N VAL A 100 6.70 19.83 -4.25
CA VAL A 100 6.44 18.40 -4.01
C VAL A 100 7.76 17.70 -3.69
N VAL A 101 7.81 16.99 -2.57
CA VAL A 101 9.00 16.27 -2.08
C VAL A 101 8.64 14.81 -1.84
N LEU A 102 9.42 13.88 -2.39
CA LEU A 102 9.25 12.45 -2.11
C LEU A 102 9.51 12.16 -0.63
N VAL A 103 8.67 11.32 -0.03
CA VAL A 103 8.84 10.90 1.37
C VAL A 103 10.19 10.23 1.60
N THR A 104 10.71 9.51 0.59
CA THR A 104 12.03 8.88 0.63
C THR A 104 13.18 9.87 0.77
N HIS A 105 13.00 11.14 0.39
CA HIS A 105 14.03 12.18 0.50
C HIS A 105 13.98 12.95 1.83
N LEU A 106 12.93 12.77 2.65
CA LEU A 106 12.81 13.47 3.94
C LEU A 106 13.93 13.06 4.89
N CYS A 107 14.58 13.98 5.57
CA CYS A 107 15.57 13.63 6.58
C CYS A 107 14.91 12.83 7.73
N ALA A 108 15.57 11.77 8.21
CA ALA A 108 15.06 10.93 9.28
C ALA A 108 14.99 11.68 10.63
N GLY A 109 14.08 11.23 11.51
CA GLY A 109 13.86 11.81 12.84
C GLY A 109 12.94 13.02 12.88
N GLN A 110 12.47 13.50 11.74
CA GLN A 110 11.50 14.59 11.67
C GLN A 110 10.14 14.16 12.20
N ARG A 111 9.51 15.03 12.97
CA ARG A 111 8.22 14.78 13.61
C ARG A 111 7.11 15.53 12.90
N ALA A 112 6.01 14.83 12.66
CA ALA A 112 4.81 15.37 12.06
C ALA A 112 3.58 14.92 12.82
N THR A 113 2.62 15.80 13.01
CA THR A 113 1.31 15.48 13.57
C THR A 113 0.28 15.39 12.46
N VAL A 114 -0.54 14.35 12.47
CA VAL A 114 -1.67 14.21 11.54
C VAL A 114 -2.74 15.22 11.92
N LEU A 115 -2.95 16.24 11.08
CA LEU A 115 -3.91 17.31 11.35
C LEU A 115 -5.32 16.88 10.93
N GLN A 116 -5.43 16.24 9.77
CA GLN A 116 -6.69 15.72 9.27
C GLN A 116 -6.48 14.58 8.26
N LEU A 117 -7.45 13.69 8.20
CA LEU A 117 -7.57 12.69 7.14
C LEU A 117 -8.43 13.25 5.99
N PRO A 118 -8.28 12.76 4.76
CA PRO A 118 -9.11 13.23 3.64
C PRO A 118 -10.60 12.99 3.93
N ALA A 119 -11.46 13.88 3.45
CA ALA A 119 -12.90 13.91 3.75
C ALA A 119 -13.69 12.62 3.39
N GLY A 120 -13.10 11.68 2.66
CA GLY A 120 -13.67 10.36 2.35
C GLY A 120 -13.16 9.20 3.23
N ALA A 121 -12.19 9.41 4.12
CA ALA A 121 -11.58 8.35 4.91
C ALA A 121 -12.57 7.68 5.89
N ALA A 122 -13.53 8.44 6.44
CA ALA A 122 -14.58 7.91 7.31
C ALA A 122 -15.55 6.96 6.58
N VAL A 123 -15.64 7.05 5.24
CA VAL A 123 -16.55 6.23 4.43
C VAL A 123 -15.95 4.85 4.16
N GLU A 124 -14.62 4.76 4.02
CA GLU A 124 -13.93 3.48 3.80
C GLU A 124 -13.77 2.64 5.08
N GLU A 125 -13.78 3.26 6.26
CA GLU A 125 -13.81 2.55 7.55
C GLU A 125 -15.14 1.79 7.72
N HIS A 126 -16.27 2.44 7.42
CA HIS A 126 -17.60 1.82 7.47
C HIS A 126 -17.82 0.74 6.39
N ARG A 127 -17.14 0.84 5.24
CA ARG A 127 -17.20 -0.17 4.18
C ARG A 127 -16.32 -1.39 4.46
N ARG A 128 -15.24 -1.25 5.23
CA ARG A 128 -14.38 -2.38 5.65
C ARG A 128 -14.94 -3.16 6.84
N GLU A 129 -15.68 -2.52 7.74
CA GLU A 129 -16.38 -3.22 8.82
C GLU A 129 -17.55 -4.06 8.28
N ALA A 130 -18.17 -3.65 7.17
CA ALA A 130 -19.27 -4.38 6.54
C ALA A 130 -18.83 -5.61 5.69
N SER A 131 -17.53 -5.84 5.49
CA SER A 131 -17.02 -6.93 4.63
C SER A 131 -16.52 -8.17 5.38
N VAL A 132 -16.81 -8.31 6.69
CA VAL A 132 -16.33 -9.45 7.51
C VAL A 132 -17.46 -10.42 7.94
N ASP A 133 -18.72 -10.20 7.53
CA ASP A 133 -19.88 -11.01 7.95
C ASP A 133 -20.64 -11.69 6.79
N GLU A 134 -19.94 -12.15 5.75
CA GLU A 134 -20.53 -13.06 4.76
C GLU A 134 -19.64 -14.28 4.49
N VAL A 135 -19.48 -15.10 5.54
CA VAL A 135 -19.17 -16.52 5.40
C VAL A 135 -20.01 -17.28 6.42
N VAL A 136 -21.22 -17.70 6.05
CA VAL A 136 -21.84 -19.00 6.38
C VAL A 136 -23.15 -19.12 5.60
N ALA A 137 -23.18 -20.03 4.63
CA ALA A 137 -24.17 -21.12 4.52
C ALA A 137 -24.26 -21.62 3.07
N ALA A 138 -23.64 -22.76 2.80
CA ALA A 138 -24.12 -23.64 1.75
C ALA A 138 -25.54 -24.13 2.09
N PRO A 139 -26.32 -24.57 1.09
CA PRO A 139 -27.06 -25.80 1.30
C PRO A 139 -26.80 -26.83 0.20
N VAL A 140 -26.79 -28.06 0.70
CA VAL A 140 -26.65 -29.33 0.00
C VAL A 140 -27.90 -29.66 -0.85
N GLU A 141 -27.60 -30.34 -1.94
CA GLU A 141 -28.37 -31.07 -2.95
C GLU A 141 -29.70 -31.77 -2.57
N THR A 142 -30.64 -31.83 -3.51
CA THR A 142 -31.40 -33.08 -3.83
C THR A 142 -32.01 -33.08 -5.26
N ALA A 143 -31.45 -33.94 -6.13
CA ALA A 143 -32.01 -34.86 -7.17
C ALA A 143 -33.42 -34.63 -7.80
N GLN A 144 -33.80 -34.98 -9.05
CA GLN A 144 -33.33 -35.70 -10.28
C GLN A 144 -34.59 -35.82 -11.21
N PRO A 145 -34.65 -36.56 -12.36
CA PRO A 145 -33.73 -36.86 -13.49
C PRO A 145 -34.41 -36.61 -14.87
N GLU A 146 -33.74 -36.85 -16.01
CA GLU A 146 -34.36 -37.41 -17.24
C GLU A 146 -33.30 -38.11 -18.12
N ALA A 147 -33.77 -39.15 -18.81
CA ALA A 147 -33.02 -40.34 -19.23
C ALA A 147 -32.29 -40.20 -20.58
N GLY A 148 -31.19 -40.94 -20.72
CA GLY A 148 -30.53 -41.23 -22.00
C GLY A 148 -31.22 -42.36 -22.79
N PRO A 149 -30.66 -42.73 -23.95
CA PRO A 149 -30.32 -44.14 -24.17
C PRO A 149 -28.97 -44.28 -24.96
N PRO A 150 -28.52 -45.47 -25.41
CA PRO A 150 -27.47 -46.22 -24.74
C PRO A 150 -26.25 -46.54 -25.64
N ALA A 151 -25.33 -47.30 -25.03
CA ALA A 151 -23.96 -47.63 -25.41
C ALA A 151 -23.74 -48.65 -26.55
N GLU A 152 -22.53 -48.61 -27.12
CA GLU A 152 -21.71 -49.73 -27.64
C GLU A 152 -20.23 -49.27 -27.48
N VAL A 153 -19.39 -49.79 -26.58
CA VAL A 153 -18.76 -51.11 -26.36
C VAL A 153 -17.54 -51.41 -27.26
N ALA A 154 -16.38 -51.40 -26.58
CA ALA A 154 -15.19 -52.25 -26.69
C ALA A 154 -14.15 -52.03 -27.81
N GLY A 155 -12.88 -52.05 -27.37
CA GLY A 155 -11.78 -52.57 -28.19
C GLY A 155 -10.41 -51.96 -27.93
N ALA A 156 -9.79 -52.27 -26.79
CA ALA A 156 -8.35 -52.10 -26.62
C ALA A 156 -7.56 -52.97 -27.63
N ARG A 157 -6.45 -52.45 -28.16
CA ARG A 157 -5.18 -53.17 -28.36
C ARG A 157 -4.07 -52.26 -28.88
N HIS A 158 -3.03 -52.17 -28.04
CA HIS A 158 -1.62 -52.00 -28.39
C HIS A 158 -1.23 -52.80 -29.64
N GLU A 159 -0.33 -52.27 -30.49
CA GLU A 159 0.95 -52.88 -30.88
C GLU A 159 1.51 -52.32 -32.22
N THR A 160 2.80 -51.96 -32.16
CA THR A 160 3.85 -52.07 -33.18
C THR A 160 3.86 -51.21 -34.46
N GLU A 161 4.95 -50.44 -34.59
CA GLU A 161 5.60 -50.09 -35.86
C GLU A 161 5.83 -51.33 -36.76
N PRO A 162 6.06 -51.14 -38.07
CA PRO A 162 7.47 -51.12 -38.47
C PRO A 162 7.84 -50.14 -39.58
N HIS A 163 9.12 -49.81 -39.48
CA HIS A 163 10.10 -49.33 -40.43
C HIS A 163 10.15 -50.08 -41.79
N THR A 164 10.72 -49.40 -42.80
CA THR A 164 11.21 -49.87 -44.13
C THR A 164 10.15 -49.90 -45.26
N ALA A 165 10.34 -49.32 -46.44
CA ALA A 165 11.57 -49.07 -47.23
C ALA A 165 11.62 -47.68 -47.89
#